data_AF-A0A109JS28-F1
#
_entry.id   AF-A0A109JS28-F1
#
_cell.length_a   1.000
_cell.length_b   1.000
_cell.length_c   1.000
_cell.angle_alpha   90.00
_cell.angle_beta   90.00
_cell.angle_gamma   90.00
#
_symmetry.space_group_name_H-M   'P 1'
#
loop_
_entity.id
_entity.type
_entity.pdbx_description
1 polymer ?
#
loop_
_entity_poly.entity_id
_entity_poly.type
_entity_poly.pdbx_seq_one_letter_code
_entity_poly.pdbx_strand_id
1 'polypeptide(L)'
;MVLASGGVPRDFMVLGSLAIQVARERSNAKAARVQDVNEAAGRNAQPKLQELEDDAASSIGSANARKDALTSIRAFLLDQRQTTYFRVDFRDKEVHQREYDLLQSLMDLRLIHLINSSVSDERLAGHRSEVYMLDLSQFASSRFKRNIRVLDFVNNHLVLKSTGAGSDVRPGDTPNKLLGILRRGPAFELSNFTPFVT
;
A
#
# COMPACT_ATOMS: atom_id res chain seq x y z
N MET A 1 -4.80 0.01 12.38
CA MET A 1 -5.64 -1.03 11.75
C MET A 1 -6.50 -0.50 10.61
N VAL A 2 -7.14 0.67 10.71
CA VAL A 2 -8.01 1.21 9.63
C VAL A 2 -7.26 1.42 8.29
N LEU A 3 -6.02 1.91 8.31
CA LEU A 3 -5.20 2.01 7.08
C LEU A 3 -4.72 0.65 6.54
N ALA A 4 -4.54 -0.33 7.43
CA ALA A 4 -4.09 -1.66 7.05
C ALA A 4 -5.17 -2.50 6.34
N SER A 5 -6.42 -2.04 6.43
CA SER A 5 -7.58 -2.64 5.76
C SER A 5 -8.10 -1.77 4.62
N GLY A 6 -7.38 -0.71 4.21
CA GLY A 6 -7.83 0.22 3.18
C GLY A 6 -9.13 0.97 3.51
N GLY A 7 -9.52 1.07 4.78
CA GLY A 7 -10.83 1.59 5.19
C GLY A 7 -12.01 0.63 4.98
N VAL A 8 -11.78 -0.62 4.56
CA VAL A 8 -12.83 -1.63 4.36
C VAL A 8 -13.17 -2.35 5.67
N PRO A 9 -14.43 -2.30 6.17
CA PRO A 9 -14.81 -2.91 7.45
C PRO A 9 -14.60 -4.43 7.51
N ARG A 10 -14.83 -5.14 6.39
CA ARG A 10 -14.61 -6.59 6.31
C ARG A 10 -13.15 -6.94 6.57
N ASP A 11 -12.22 -6.30 5.86
CA ASP A 11 -10.79 -6.56 6.02
C ASP A 11 -10.28 -6.18 7.40
N PHE A 12 -10.86 -5.13 7.98
CA PHE A 12 -10.59 -4.77 9.37
C PHE A 12 -10.97 -5.91 10.32
N MET A 13 -12.16 -6.50 10.17
CA MET A 13 -12.61 -7.62 11.00
C MET A 13 -11.77 -8.88 10.77
N VAL A 14 -11.43 -9.20 9.53
CA VAL A 14 -10.56 -10.35 9.19
C VAL A 14 -9.18 -10.18 9.84
N LEU A 15 -8.54 -9.02 9.63
CA LEU A 15 -7.22 -8.73 10.20
C LEU A 15 -7.27 -8.71 11.73
N GLY A 16 -8.32 -8.14 12.33
CA GLY A 16 -8.52 -8.12 13.77
C GLY A 16 -8.70 -9.53 14.36
N SER A 17 -9.50 -10.37 13.71
CA SER A 17 -9.71 -11.76 14.13
C SER A 17 -8.40 -12.56 14.07
N LEU A 18 -7.66 -12.45 12.97
CA LEU A 18 -6.35 -13.10 12.83
C LEU A 18 -5.33 -12.58 13.86
N ALA A 19 -5.31 -11.28 14.14
CA ALA A 19 -4.42 -10.72 15.16
C ALA A 19 -4.73 -11.26 16.57
N ILE A 20 -6.00 -11.48 16.89
CA ILE A 20 -6.40 -12.13 18.15
C ILE A 20 -5.93 -13.58 18.18
N GLN A 21 -6.06 -14.32 17.07
CA GLN A 21 -5.57 -15.70 16.98
C GLN A 21 -4.06 -15.78 17.19
N VAL A 22 -3.29 -14.94 16.49
CA VAL A 22 -1.83 -14.83 16.67
C VAL A 22 -1.49 -14.48 18.13
N ALA A 23 -2.19 -13.52 18.72
CA ALA A 23 -1.96 -13.14 20.12
C ALA A 23 -2.17 -14.32 21.08
N ARG A 24 -3.14 -15.20 20.83
CA ARG A 24 -3.43 -16.38 21.66
C ARG A 24 -2.35 -17.46 21.61
N GLU A 25 -1.49 -17.46 20.59
CA GLU A 25 -0.35 -18.39 20.50
C GLU A 25 0.74 -18.04 21.54
N ARG A 26 0.78 -16.79 22.02
CA ARG A 26 1.65 -16.39 23.13
C ARG A 26 1.05 -16.79 24.49
N SER A 27 1.90 -17.33 25.37
CA SER A 27 1.52 -17.58 26.76
C SER A 27 1.07 -16.29 27.46
N ASN A 28 -0.02 -16.38 28.22
CA ASN A 28 -0.62 -15.30 29.01
C ASN A 28 -0.98 -14.02 28.22
N ALA A 29 -1.36 -14.13 26.95
CA ALA A 29 -1.80 -12.98 26.18
C ALA A 29 -3.12 -12.39 26.70
N LYS A 30 -3.08 -11.14 27.17
CA LYS A 30 -4.26 -10.39 27.62
C LYS A 30 -4.88 -9.50 26.54
N ALA A 31 -4.11 -9.18 25.50
CA ALA A 31 -4.53 -8.32 24.40
C ALA A 31 -3.63 -8.56 23.18
N ALA A 32 -4.18 -8.29 21.98
CA ALA A 32 -3.39 -8.23 20.75
C ALA A 32 -2.53 -6.97 20.72
N ARG A 33 -1.29 -7.12 20.29
CA ARG A 33 -0.29 -6.06 20.15
C ARG A 33 -0.05 -5.74 18.67
N VAL A 34 0.67 -4.65 18.42
CA VAL A 34 1.08 -4.27 17.05
C VAL A 34 1.85 -5.38 16.34
N GLN A 35 2.65 -6.15 17.08
CA GLN A 35 3.38 -7.31 16.55
C GLN A 35 2.44 -8.39 16.02
N ASP A 36 1.40 -8.73 16.79
CA ASP A 36 0.41 -9.75 16.42
C ASP A 36 -0.38 -9.32 15.16
N VAL A 37 -0.69 -8.02 15.03
CA VAL A 37 -1.34 -7.47 13.82
C VAL A 37 -0.44 -7.55 12.60
N ASN A 38 0.86 -7.26 12.74
CA ASN A 38 1.79 -7.34 11.62
C ASN A 38 1.97 -8.79 11.14
N GLU A 39 2.09 -9.71 12.08
CA GLU A 39 2.17 -11.14 11.76
C GLU A 39 0.88 -11.64 11.11
N ALA A 40 -0.27 -11.27 11.66
CA ALA A 40 -1.57 -11.56 11.05
C ALA A 40 -1.70 -11.00 9.63
N ALA A 41 -1.24 -9.78 9.38
CA ALA A 41 -1.22 -9.18 8.04
C ALA A 41 -0.32 -9.95 7.08
N GLY A 42 0.84 -10.44 7.55
CA GLY A 42 1.72 -11.30 6.78
C GLY A 42 1.08 -12.65 6.46
N ARG A 43 0.42 -13.29 7.43
CA ARG A 43 -0.35 -14.53 7.22
C ARG A 43 -1.51 -14.32 6.24
N ASN A 44 -2.19 -13.17 6.31
CA ASN A 44 -3.30 -12.81 5.43
C ASN A 44 -2.87 -12.37 4.00
N ALA A 45 -1.56 -12.26 3.75
CA ALA A 45 -1.04 -11.95 2.41
C ALA A 45 -1.15 -13.14 1.46
N GLN A 46 -0.87 -14.36 1.96
CA GLN A 46 -0.87 -15.58 1.16
C GLN A 46 -2.26 -15.94 0.63
N PRO A 47 -3.35 -15.91 1.43
CA PRO A 47 -4.71 -16.12 0.92
C PRO A 47 -5.12 -15.10 -0.15
N LYS A 48 -4.77 -13.82 -0.01
CA LYS A 48 -5.05 -12.79 -1.05
C LYS A 48 -4.33 -13.07 -2.36
N LEU A 49 -3.09 -13.58 -2.29
CA LEU A 49 -2.33 -13.96 -3.48
C LEU A 49 -2.87 -15.26 -4.08
N GLN A 50 -3.33 -16.21 -3.25
CA GLN A 50 -3.97 -17.44 -3.71
C GLN A 50 -5.32 -17.14 -4.37
N GLU A 51 -6.15 -16.25 -3.81
CA GLU A 51 -7.39 -15.76 -4.45
C GLU A 51 -7.09 -15.13 -5.83
N LEU A 52 -6.03 -14.32 -5.93
CA LEU A 52 -5.58 -13.77 -7.21
C LEU A 52 -5.16 -14.88 -8.20
N GLU A 53 -4.52 -15.95 -7.73
CA GLU A 53 -4.09 -17.11 -8.53
C GLU A 53 -5.27 -18.03 -8.92
N ASP A 54 -6.28 -18.17 -8.07
CA ASP A 54 -7.47 -18.98 -8.34
C ASP A 54 -8.41 -18.24 -9.33
N ASP A 55 -8.54 -16.92 -9.18
CA ASP A 55 -9.17 -16.04 -10.19
C ASP A 55 -8.36 -16.02 -11.50
N ALA A 56 -7.03 -16.17 -11.42
CA ALA A 56 -6.14 -16.29 -12.59
C ALA A 56 -6.42 -17.54 -13.41
N ALA A 57 -6.58 -18.68 -12.73
CA ALA A 57 -6.83 -19.96 -13.37
C ALA A 57 -8.14 -19.94 -14.20
N SER A 58 -9.07 -19.05 -13.85
CA SER A 58 -10.34 -18.83 -14.56
C SER A 58 -10.23 -17.82 -15.71
N SER A 59 -9.14 -17.05 -15.81
CA SER A 59 -8.89 -16.01 -16.84
C SER A 59 -7.38 -15.86 -17.09
N ILE A 60 -6.83 -16.76 -17.91
CA ILE A 60 -5.40 -17.10 -18.07
C ILE A 60 -4.46 -15.89 -18.33
N GLY A 61 -4.95 -14.76 -18.86
CA GLY A 61 -4.12 -13.56 -19.14
C GLY A 61 -4.16 -12.47 -18.06
N SER A 62 -5.32 -12.22 -17.46
CA SER A 62 -5.56 -11.00 -16.66
C SER A 62 -4.85 -10.99 -15.31
N ALA A 63 -4.66 -12.16 -14.70
CA ALA A 63 -4.10 -12.24 -13.36
C ALA A 63 -2.58 -12.34 -13.31
N ASN A 64 -1.93 -12.92 -14.33
CA ASN A 64 -0.46 -12.83 -14.46
C ASN A 64 -0.04 -11.37 -14.59
N ALA A 65 -0.75 -10.59 -15.44
CA ALA A 65 -0.54 -9.15 -15.54
C ALA A 65 -0.67 -8.42 -14.19
N ARG A 66 -1.69 -8.76 -13.38
CA ARG A 66 -1.85 -8.20 -12.03
C ARG A 66 -0.72 -8.59 -11.08
N LYS A 67 -0.28 -9.85 -11.11
CA LYS A 67 0.82 -10.35 -10.28
C LYS A 67 2.15 -9.66 -10.65
N ASP A 68 2.41 -9.49 -11.93
CA ASP A 68 3.61 -8.83 -12.43
C ASP A 68 3.58 -7.32 -12.13
N ALA A 69 2.43 -6.66 -12.32
CA ALA A 69 2.23 -5.27 -11.94
C ALA A 69 2.43 -5.04 -10.43
N LEU A 70 1.86 -5.91 -9.57
CA LEU A 70 2.07 -5.85 -8.14
C LEU A 70 3.55 -6.04 -7.78
N THR A 71 4.23 -6.98 -8.43
CA THR A 71 5.66 -7.24 -8.23
C THR A 71 6.49 -6.03 -8.62
N SER A 72 6.17 -5.39 -9.75
CA SER A 72 6.81 -4.15 -10.22
C SER A 72 6.63 -3.00 -9.23
N ILE A 73 5.41 -2.76 -8.72
CA ILE A 73 5.14 -1.76 -7.68
C ILE A 73 5.95 -2.07 -6.41
N ARG A 74 5.96 -3.33 -5.95
CA ARG A 74 6.67 -3.71 -4.72
C ARG A 74 8.17 -3.48 -4.84
N ALA A 75 8.77 -3.84 -5.97
CA ALA A 75 10.19 -3.61 -6.24
C ALA A 75 10.51 -2.09 -6.25
N PHE A 76 9.70 -1.30 -6.95
CA PHE A 76 9.86 0.15 -6.98
C PHE A 76 9.76 0.77 -5.57
N LEU A 77 8.73 0.41 -4.82
CA LEU A 77 8.45 0.99 -3.50
C LEU A 77 9.44 0.53 -2.43
N LEU A 78 9.60 -0.78 -2.27
CA LEU A 78 10.29 -1.37 -1.13
C LEU A 78 11.79 -1.47 -1.35
N ASP A 79 12.23 -1.77 -2.56
CA ASP A 79 13.63 -2.03 -2.86
C ASP A 79 14.34 -0.77 -3.41
N GLN A 80 13.67 0.02 -4.26
CA GLN A 80 14.31 1.20 -4.88
C GLN A 80 14.05 2.51 -4.12
N ARG A 81 12.85 2.72 -3.56
CA ARG A 81 12.43 4.00 -2.95
C ARG A 81 12.28 3.97 -1.43
N GLN A 82 12.37 2.78 -0.84
CA GLN A 82 12.23 2.52 0.60
C GLN A 82 11.01 3.26 1.20
N THR A 83 9.86 3.10 0.58
CA THR A 83 8.60 3.74 0.99
C THR A 83 7.40 2.86 0.68
N THR A 84 6.24 3.11 1.29
CA THR A 84 5.02 2.28 1.08
C THR A 84 3.92 2.98 0.28
N TYR A 85 4.20 4.15 -0.27
CA TYR A 85 3.24 4.96 -1.02
C TYR A 85 3.94 5.66 -2.19
N PHE A 86 3.19 5.95 -3.24
CA PHE A 86 3.66 6.56 -4.49
C PHE A 86 2.60 7.48 -5.08
N ARG A 87 2.98 8.18 -6.14
CA ARG A 87 2.12 9.07 -6.91
C ARG A 87 2.06 8.64 -8.37
N VAL A 88 0.92 8.86 -9.02
CA VAL A 88 0.76 8.72 -10.48
C VAL A 88 0.28 10.06 -11.03
N ASP A 89 0.98 10.58 -12.05
CA ASP A 89 0.65 11.87 -12.66
C ASP A 89 -0.64 11.77 -13.51
N PHE A 90 -1.44 12.83 -13.50
CA PHE A 90 -2.69 12.87 -14.26
C PHE A 90 -2.48 12.76 -15.78
N ARG A 91 -1.39 13.32 -16.30
CA ARG A 91 -1.07 13.18 -17.72
C ARG A 91 -0.63 11.75 -18.05
N ASP A 92 0.07 11.11 -17.12
CA ASP A 92 0.54 9.74 -17.30
C ASP A 92 -0.65 8.76 -17.41
N LYS A 93 -1.66 8.91 -16.54
CA LYS A 93 -2.89 8.10 -16.64
C LYS A 93 -3.73 8.39 -17.88
N GLU A 94 -3.74 9.63 -18.38
CA GLU A 94 -4.44 10.00 -19.62
C GLU A 94 -3.77 9.37 -20.86
N VAL A 95 -2.44 9.26 -20.85
CA VAL A 95 -1.66 8.69 -21.95
C VAL A 95 -1.66 7.15 -21.90
N HIS A 96 -1.56 6.55 -20.70
CA HIS A 96 -1.41 5.11 -20.49
C HIS A 96 -2.68 4.49 -19.89
N GLN A 97 -3.81 4.61 -20.59
CA GLN A 97 -5.12 4.19 -20.07
C GLN A 97 -5.17 2.69 -19.72
N ARG A 98 -4.56 1.81 -20.53
CA ARG A 98 -4.58 0.35 -20.28
C ARG A 98 -3.76 -0.02 -19.04
N GLU A 99 -2.60 0.60 -18.89
CA GLU A 99 -1.75 0.47 -17.71
C GLU A 99 -2.44 1.03 -16.46
N TYR A 100 -3.16 2.13 -16.61
CA TYR A 100 -3.99 2.67 -15.54
C TYR A 100 -5.14 1.73 -15.16
N ASP A 101 -5.80 1.08 -16.13
CA ASP A 101 -6.84 0.08 -15.85
C ASP A 101 -6.25 -1.13 -15.10
N LEU A 102 -5.01 -1.54 -15.42
CA LEU A 102 -4.29 -2.56 -14.66
C LEU A 102 -4.01 -2.11 -13.22
N LEU A 103 -3.61 -0.84 -13.01
CA LEU A 103 -3.46 -0.26 -11.68
C LEU A 103 -4.79 -0.28 -10.90
N GLN A 104 -5.90 0.13 -11.53
CA GLN A 104 -7.23 0.11 -10.92
C GLN A 104 -7.64 -1.31 -10.52
N SER A 105 -7.31 -2.31 -11.34
CA SER A 105 -7.61 -3.71 -10.98
C SER A 105 -6.86 -4.18 -9.72
N LEU A 106 -5.68 -3.62 -9.41
CA LEU A 106 -5.00 -3.88 -8.14
C LEU A 106 -5.69 -3.21 -6.95
N MET A 107 -6.36 -2.07 -7.17
CA MET A 107 -7.20 -1.43 -6.15
C MET A 107 -8.45 -2.25 -5.87
N ASP A 108 -9.11 -2.77 -6.91
CA ASP A 108 -10.31 -3.61 -6.77
C ASP A 108 -10.02 -4.85 -5.92
N LEU A 109 -8.83 -5.43 -6.07
CA LEU A 109 -8.33 -6.54 -5.27
C LEU A 109 -7.75 -6.13 -3.92
N ARG A 110 -7.72 -4.83 -3.60
CA ARG A 110 -7.25 -4.27 -2.32
C ARG A 110 -5.78 -4.62 -2.05
N LEU A 111 -4.99 -4.64 -3.12
CA LEU A 111 -3.53 -4.80 -3.08
C LEU A 111 -2.83 -3.44 -2.96
N ILE A 112 -3.50 -2.39 -3.43
CA ILE A 112 -3.13 -0.97 -3.25
C ILE A 112 -4.38 -0.16 -2.89
N HIS A 113 -4.18 1.01 -2.28
CA HIS A 113 -5.23 1.89 -1.77
C HIS A 113 -5.02 3.32 -2.25
N LEU A 114 -6.04 3.94 -2.86
CA LEU A 114 -6.01 5.37 -3.16
C LEU A 114 -6.18 6.17 -1.85
N ILE A 115 -5.16 6.94 -1.48
CA ILE A 115 -5.16 7.74 -0.24
C ILE A 115 -5.45 9.22 -0.49
N ASN A 116 -5.22 9.70 -1.71
CA ASN A 116 -5.61 11.04 -2.13
C ASN A 116 -5.81 11.10 -3.64
N SER A 117 -6.97 11.56 -4.09
CA SER A 117 -7.34 11.62 -5.51
C SER A 117 -6.72 12.81 -6.25
N SER A 118 -6.23 13.83 -5.54
CA SER A 118 -5.62 14.98 -6.20
C SER A 118 -4.68 15.74 -5.27
N VAL A 119 -3.39 15.59 -5.54
CA VAL A 119 -2.34 16.39 -4.90
C VAL A 119 -1.67 17.24 -5.98
N SER A 120 -1.77 18.56 -5.83
CA SER A 120 -1.05 19.49 -6.70
C SER A 120 0.44 19.47 -6.42
N ASP A 121 1.25 19.64 -7.45
CA ASP A 121 2.67 19.91 -7.29
C ASP A 121 2.89 21.36 -6.79
N GLU A 122 3.81 21.56 -5.85
CA GLU A 122 4.14 22.90 -5.32
C GLU A 122 4.94 23.75 -6.30
N ARG A 123 5.70 23.10 -7.20
CA ARG A 123 6.65 23.75 -8.09
C ARG A 123 6.12 23.86 -9.52
N LEU A 124 5.24 22.95 -9.92
CA LEU A 124 4.70 22.88 -11.28
C LEU A 124 3.20 23.17 -11.27
N ALA A 125 2.84 24.41 -11.62
CA ALA A 125 1.45 24.81 -11.74
C ALA A 125 0.72 23.92 -12.77
N GLY A 126 -0.47 23.43 -12.41
CA GLY A 126 -1.28 22.56 -13.25
C GLY A 126 -0.91 21.07 -13.21
N HIS A 127 0.18 20.68 -12.56
CA HIS A 127 0.51 19.26 -12.35
C HIS A 127 -0.20 18.72 -11.12
N ARG A 128 -0.87 17.59 -11.30
CA ARG A 128 -1.64 16.89 -10.28
C ARG A 128 -1.33 15.41 -10.33
N SER A 129 -1.37 14.78 -9.16
CA SER A 129 -1.16 13.34 -9.05
C SER A 129 -2.21 12.72 -8.14
N GLU A 130 -2.58 11.49 -8.45
CA GLU A 130 -3.20 10.57 -7.49
C GLU A 130 -2.11 10.00 -6.58
N VAL A 131 -2.47 9.68 -5.35
CA VAL A 131 -1.54 9.11 -4.38
C VAL A 131 -2.08 7.78 -3.89
N TYR A 132 -1.25 6.75 -4.01
CA TYR A 132 -1.58 5.38 -3.66
C TYR A 132 -0.67 4.87 -2.56
N MET A 133 -1.19 3.95 -1.75
CA MET A 133 -0.46 3.24 -0.71
C MET A 133 -0.55 1.75 -0.96
N LEU A 134 0.56 1.03 -0.82
CA LEU A 134 0.59 -0.42 -0.87
C LEU A 134 -0.20 -1.00 0.32
N ASP A 135 -0.94 -2.10 0.14
CA ASP A 135 -1.66 -2.75 1.25
C ASP A 135 -0.68 -3.33 2.30
N LEU A 136 -1.07 -3.33 3.59
CA LEU A 136 -0.18 -3.79 4.67
C LEU A 136 0.32 -5.22 4.43
N SER A 137 -0.54 -6.10 3.92
CA SER A 137 -0.19 -7.49 3.64
C SER A 137 1.02 -7.62 2.70
N GLN A 138 1.23 -6.66 1.80
CA GLN A 138 2.25 -6.71 0.76
C GLN A 138 3.64 -6.29 1.25
N PHE A 139 3.73 -5.63 2.42
CA PHE A 139 4.99 -5.18 3.01
C PHE A 139 5.14 -5.53 4.50
N ALA A 140 4.23 -6.32 5.09
CA ALA A 140 4.30 -6.74 6.49
C ALA A 140 5.66 -7.39 6.84
N SER A 141 6.15 -8.30 6.00
CA SER A 141 7.46 -8.97 6.17
C SER A 141 8.63 -8.01 5.94
N SER A 142 8.46 -7.03 5.06
CA SER A 142 9.50 -6.02 4.75
C SER A 142 9.55 -4.89 5.77
N ARG A 143 8.54 -4.73 6.64
CA ARG A 143 8.49 -3.68 7.68
C ARG A 143 9.64 -3.80 8.69
N PHE A 144 10.24 -4.98 8.82
CA PHE A 144 11.43 -5.21 9.63
C PHE A 144 12.74 -4.79 8.93
N LYS A 145 12.74 -4.55 7.62
CA LYS A 145 13.86 -3.89 6.94
C LYS A 145 13.99 -2.47 7.52
N ARG A 146 15.21 -2.09 7.91
CA ARG A 146 15.51 -0.75 8.45
C ARG A 146 15.31 0.30 7.36
N ASN A 147 14.78 1.47 7.73
CA ASN A 147 14.68 2.68 6.90
C ASN A 147 13.58 2.71 5.82
N ILE A 148 12.52 1.89 5.91
CA ILE A 148 11.34 2.07 5.04
C ILE A 148 10.45 3.17 5.61
N ARG A 149 10.07 4.13 4.77
CA ARG A 149 9.10 5.19 5.10
C ARG A 149 7.68 4.66 4.93
N VAL A 150 6.92 4.64 6.02
CA VAL A 150 5.58 4.08 6.11
C VAL A 150 4.60 5.20 6.46
N LEU A 151 3.51 5.29 5.70
CA LEU A 151 2.33 6.04 6.13
C LEU A 151 1.56 5.23 7.16
N ASP A 152 1.31 5.83 8.32
CA ASP A 152 0.56 5.22 9.41
C ASP A 152 -0.49 6.18 9.95
N PHE A 153 -1.43 5.68 10.75
CA PHE A 153 -2.48 6.47 11.36
C PHE A 153 -2.30 6.49 12.87
N VAL A 154 -2.03 7.67 13.41
CA VAL A 154 -1.77 7.88 14.84
C VAL A 154 -2.54 9.10 15.30
N ASN A 155 -3.26 8.98 16.42
CA ASN A 155 -4.03 10.08 17.02
C ASN A 155 -4.90 10.84 16.01
N ASN A 156 -5.67 10.08 15.21
CA ASN A 156 -6.61 10.60 14.20
C ASN A 156 -5.98 11.34 13.01
N HIS A 157 -4.67 11.24 12.81
CA HIS A 157 -3.98 11.87 11.68
C HIS A 157 -3.02 10.90 11.00
N LEU A 158 -2.79 11.12 9.70
CA LEU A 158 -1.75 10.42 8.95
C LEU A 158 -0.38 10.91 9.42
N VAL A 159 0.55 9.97 9.63
CA VAL A 159 1.93 10.25 9.97
C VAL A 159 2.86 9.51 9.01
N LEU A 160 3.95 10.15 8.60
CA LEU A 160 5.03 9.49 7.90
C LEU A 160 6.09 9.11 8.92
N LYS A 161 6.43 7.82 9.02
CA LYS A 161 7.48 7.34 9.93
C LYS A 161 8.43 6.39 9.23
N SER A 162 9.69 6.35 9.67
CA SER A 162 10.65 5.34 9.21
C SER A 162 10.57 4.06 10.07
N THR A 163 10.77 2.90 9.48
CA THR A 163 10.93 1.63 10.22
C THR A 163 12.33 1.55 10.84
N GLY A 164 12.42 1.19 12.13
CA GLY A 164 13.69 1.05 12.85
C GLY A 164 13.76 1.81 14.18
N ALA A 165 14.88 1.67 14.89
CA ALA A 165 15.16 2.41 16.13
C ALA A 165 15.53 3.87 15.79
N GLY A 166 14.89 4.84 16.45
CA GLY A 166 15.11 6.27 16.20
C GLY A 166 14.29 6.86 15.04
N SER A 167 13.04 6.40 14.86
CA SER A 167 12.20 6.81 13.74
C SER A 167 11.86 8.31 13.76
N ASP A 168 12.25 9.03 12.70
CA ASP A 168 11.72 10.37 12.40
C ASP A 168 10.22 10.21 12.09
N VAL A 169 9.37 10.87 12.89
CA VAL A 169 7.91 10.86 12.74
C VAL A 169 7.48 12.25 12.31
N ARG A 170 6.91 12.34 11.11
CA ARG A 170 6.37 13.58 10.56
C ARG A 170 4.85 13.53 10.63
N PRO A 171 4.22 14.32 11.52
CA PRO A 171 2.77 14.35 11.62
C PRO A 171 2.15 15.14 10.46
N GLY A 172 1.11 14.58 9.86
CA GLY A 172 0.19 15.25 8.95
C GLY A 172 -1.05 15.76 9.70
N ASP A 173 -0.84 16.40 10.85
CA ASP A 173 -1.90 16.91 11.75
C ASP A 173 -2.61 18.17 11.22
N THR A 174 -2.11 18.75 10.13
CA THR A 174 -2.71 19.88 9.43
C THR A 174 -2.76 19.58 7.93
N PRO A 175 -3.69 20.18 7.17
CA PRO A 175 -3.79 19.97 5.73
C PRO A 175 -2.48 20.23 4.98
N ASN A 176 -1.75 21.29 5.32
CA ASN A 176 -0.49 21.64 4.67
C ASN A 176 0.61 20.60 4.95
N LYS A 177 0.72 20.11 6.19
CA LYS A 177 1.70 19.06 6.52
C LYS A 177 1.34 17.74 5.85
N LEU A 178 0.05 17.38 5.81
CA LEU A 178 -0.43 16.19 5.11
C LEU A 178 -0.11 16.28 3.61
N LEU A 179 -0.46 17.38 2.94
CA LEU A 179 -0.11 17.59 1.53
C LEU A 179 1.40 17.53 1.32
N GLY A 180 2.19 18.15 2.20
CA GLY A 180 3.65 18.07 2.14
C GLY A 180 4.19 16.64 2.27
N ILE A 181 3.54 15.78 3.07
CA ILE A 181 3.86 14.34 3.14
C ILE A 181 3.53 13.67 1.80
N LEU A 182 2.30 13.83 1.31
CA LEU A 182 1.83 13.13 0.11
C LEU A 182 2.63 13.54 -1.14
N ARG A 183 2.98 14.82 -1.28
CA ARG A 183 3.82 15.37 -2.36
C ARG A 183 5.22 14.75 -2.41
N ARG A 184 5.74 14.26 -1.28
CA ARG A 184 7.05 13.59 -1.20
C ARG A 184 7.02 12.13 -1.64
N GLY A 185 5.84 11.60 -2.00
CA GLY A 185 5.73 10.28 -2.60
C GLY A 185 6.50 10.23 -3.93
N PRO A 186 7.28 9.17 -4.19
CA PRO A 186 7.93 8.98 -5.49
C PRO A 186 6.87 8.86 -6.59
N ALA A 187 7.15 9.44 -7.76
CA ALA A 187 6.31 9.26 -8.94
C ALA A 187 6.57 7.88 -9.54
N PHE A 188 5.51 7.10 -9.76
CA PHE A 188 5.53 5.83 -10.46
C PHE A 188 5.02 6.07 -11.88
N GLU A 189 5.82 5.67 -12.87
CA GLU A 189 5.45 5.81 -14.29
C GLU A 189 4.66 4.57 -14.72
N LEU A 190 3.50 4.78 -15.33
CA LEU A 190 2.62 3.70 -15.77
C LEU A 190 3.21 2.88 -16.91
N SER A 191 4.14 3.45 -17.68
CA SER A 191 4.92 2.74 -18.71
C SER A 191 5.66 1.51 -18.18
N ASN A 192 5.90 1.41 -16.87
CA ASN A 192 6.41 0.19 -16.22
C ASN A 192 5.46 -1.01 -16.34
N PHE A 193 4.20 -0.79 -16.70
CA PHE A 193 3.19 -1.83 -16.92
C PHE A 193 2.96 -2.18 -18.38
N THR A 194 3.54 -1.44 -19.33
CA THR A 194 3.40 -1.72 -20.77
C THR A 194 3.68 -3.19 -21.13
N PRO A 195 4.72 -3.86 -20.56
CA PRO A 195 4.96 -5.28 -20.85
C PRO A 195 3.85 -6.25 -20.39
N PHE A 196 2.94 -5.82 -19.52
CA PHE A 196 1.90 -6.65 -18.90
C PHE A 196 0.52 -6.45 -19.51
N VAL A 197 0.34 -5.39 -20.31
CA VAL A 197 -0.96 -5.02 -20.93
C VAL A 197 -0.97 -5.23 -22.44
N THR A 198 0.02 -5.95 -22.98
CA THR A 198 0.17 -6.22 -24.42
C THR A 198 -0.60 -7.47 -24.84
#